data_AF-A0A957P9B4-F1
#
_entry.id   AF-A0A957P9B4-F1
#
_cell.length_a   1.000
_cell.length_b   1.000
_cell.length_c   1.000
_cell.angle_alpha   90.00
_cell.angle_beta   90.00
_cell.angle_gamma   90.00
#
_symmetry.space_group_name_H-M   'P 1'
#
loop_
_entity.id
_entity.type
_entity.pdbx_description
1 polymer ?
#
loop_
_entity_poly.entity_id
_entity_poly.type
_entity_poly.pdbx_seq_one_letter_code
_entity_poly.pdbx_strand_id
1 'polypeptide(L)' 'TQGAFRSYVSTIAVAPTDPKTIYVGASDGTVSVTRDGGGQWQNVTAAPLPGRYVSEMVVS' A
#
# COMPACT_ATOMS: atom_id res chain seq x y z
N THR A 1 11.51 -11.11 23.41
CA THR A 1 11.93 -10.20 22.33
C THR A 1 10.68 -9.77 21.60
N GLN A 2 10.36 -8.47 21.56
CA GLN A 2 9.16 -7.98 20.85
C GLN A 2 9.31 -8.34 19.37
N GLY A 3 8.34 -9.07 18.80
CA GLY A 3 8.44 -9.64 17.45
C GLY A 3 8.70 -8.56 16.42
N ALA A 4 9.75 -8.72 15.63
CA ALA A 4 10.07 -7.79 14.54
C ALA A 4 8.87 -7.70 13.60
N PHE A 5 8.40 -6.48 13.34
CA PHE A 5 7.47 -6.24 12.23
C PHE A 5 8.18 -6.67 10.95
N ARG A 6 7.63 -7.69 10.27
CA ARG A 6 8.26 -8.28 9.08
C ARG A 6 8.27 -7.34 7.87
N SER A 7 7.51 -6.25 7.92
CA SER A 7 7.36 -5.26 6.85
C SER A 7 6.82 -3.94 7.42
N TYR A 8 7.08 -2.82 6.75
CA TYR A 8 6.56 -1.49 7.07
C TYR A 8 6.02 -0.79 5.83
N VAL A 9 5.12 0.18 6.02
CA VAL A 9 4.61 1.03 4.94
C VAL A 9 5.73 1.95 4.48
N SER A 10 6.07 1.89 3.21
CA SER A 10 7.12 2.71 2.59
C SER A 10 6.57 3.91 1.83
N THR A 11 5.30 3.85 1.40
CA THR A 11 4.67 4.93 0.64
C THR A 11 3.15 4.91 0.78
N ILE A 12 2.53 6.07 0.59
CA ILE A 12 1.09 6.29 0.64
C ILE A 12 0.67 7.27 -0.46
N ALA A 13 -0.43 6.99 -1.13
CA ALA A 13 -1.03 7.87 -2.13
C ALA A 13 -2.55 7.94 -1.94
N VAL A 14 -3.11 9.14 -1.98
CA VAL A 14 -4.55 9.39 -1.90
C VAL A 14 -5.07 9.70 -3.30
N ALA A 15 -6.18 9.10 -3.71
CA ALA A 15 -6.77 9.37 -5.00
C ALA A 15 -7.31 10.81 -5.06
N PRO A 16 -6.96 11.60 -6.09
CA PRO A 16 -7.41 12.99 -6.18
C PRO A 16 -8.92 13.11 -6.48
N THR A 17 -9.52 12.08 -7.08
CA THR A 17 -10.94 12.04 -7.45
C THR A 17 -11.85 11.56 -6.31
N ASP A 18 -11.30 10.84 -5.33
CA ASP A 18 -12.01 10.37 -4.14
C ASP A 18 -11.03 10.21 -2.96
N PRO A 19 -10.99 11.16 -2.01
CA PRO A 19 -10.10 11.10 -0.86
C PRO A 19 -10.31 9.91 0.08
N LYS A 20 -11.41 9.15 -0.04
CA LYS A 20 -11.60 7.89 0.69
C LYS A 20 -10.85 6.73 0.08
N THR A 21 -10.39 6.87 -1.16
CA THR A 21 -9.57 5.89 -1.84
C THR A 21 -8.09 6.18 -1.57
N ILE A 22 -7.44 5.28 -0.83
CA ILE A 22 -6.05 5.41 -0.40
C ILE A 22 -5.30 4.13 -0.73
N TYR A 23 -4.11 4.28 -1.29
CA TYR A 23 -3.20 3.20 -1.60
C TYR A 23 -1.97 3.27 -0.71
N VAL A 24 -1.50 2.10 -0.25
CA VAL A 24 -0.24 1.97 0.50
C VAL A 24 0.65 0.92 -0.14
N GLY A 25 1.93 1.24 -0.23
CA GLY A 25 2.99 0.32 -0.64
C GLY A 25 3.85 -0.04 0.57
N ALA A 26 4.28 -1.30 0.65
CA ALA A 26 5.10 -1.79 1.74
C ALA A 26 6.51 -2.21 1.28
N SER A 27 7.42 -2.34 2.24
CA SER A 27 8.81 -2.73 2.02
C SER A 27 9.00 -4.11 1.39
N ASP A 28 8.01 -4.98 1.48
CA ASP A 28 8.02 -6.35 0.93
C ASP A 28 7.41 -6.47 -0.48
N GLY A 29 7.01 -5.34 -1.10
CA GLY A 29 6.37 -5.32 -2.41
C GLY A 29 4.84 -5.43 -2.38
N THR A 30 4.23 -5.51 -1.19
CA THR A 30 2.77 -5.55 -1.07
C THR A 30 2.15 -4.18 -1.38
N VAL A 31 1.06 -4.19 -2.13
CA VAL A 31 0.19 -3.03 -2.34
C VAL A 31 -1.20 -3.31 -1.79
N SER A 32 -1.71 -2.39 -0.97
CA SER A 32 -3.06 -2.46 -0.42
C SER A 32 -3.83 -1.18 -0.71
N VAL A 33 -5.15 -1.31 -0.89
CA VAL A 33 -6.06 -0.19 -1.13
C VAL A 33 -7.23 -0.21 -0.15
N THR A 34 -7.62 0.96 0.34
CA THR A 34 -8.92 1.20 0.96
C THR A 34 -9.74 2.09 0.03
N ARG A 35 -11.07 1.95 0.09
CA ARG A 35 -12.04 2.82 -0.61
C ARG A 35 -13.03 3.48 0.37
N ASP A 36 -12.80 3.30 1.67
CA ASP A 36 -13.67 3.77 2.75
C ASP A 36 -12.91 4.63 3.78
N GLY A 37 -11.76 5.19 3.39
CA GLY A 37 -10.96 6.06 4.25
C GLY A 37 -10.14 5.33 5.31
N GLY A 38 -9.87 4.04 5.10
CA GLY A 38 -9.04 3.21 5.98
C GLY A 38 -9.82 2.28 6.91
N GLY A 39 -11.14 2.14 6.73
CA GLY A 39 -11.98 1.20 7.47
C GLY A 39 -11.71 -0.25 7.08
N GLN A 40 -11.56 -0.52 5.79
CA GLN A 40 -11.22 -1.83 5.23
C GLN A 40 -10.13 -1.69 4.17
N TRP A 41 -9.26 -2.71 4.11
CA TRP A 41 -8.11 -2.75 3.19
C TRP A 41 -8.12 -4.04 2.38
N GLN A 42 -7.88 -3.90 1.07
CA GLN A 42 -7.78 -4.99 0.13
C GLN A 42 -6.36 -5.06 -0.43
N ASN A 43 -5.74 -6.24 -0.37
CA ASN A 43 -4.47 -6.48 -1.06
C ASN A 43 -4.72 -6.55 -2.57
N VAL A 44 -4.01 -5.71 -3.33
CA VAL A 44 -4.11 -5.58 -4.79
C VAL A 44 -2.75 -5.75 -5.47
N THR A 45 -1.83 -6.44 -4.80
CA THR A 45 -0.50 -6.73 -5.33
C THR A 45 -0.62 -7.46 -6.67
N ALA A 46 -0.30 -6.76 -7.77
CA ALA A 46 -0.32 -7.35 -9.10
C ALA A 46 0.94 -8.19 -9.31
N ALA A 47 0.79 -9.40 -9.86
CA ALA A 47 1.93 -10.14 -10.37
C ALA A 47 2.39 -9.53 -11.72
N PRO A 48 3.68 -9.45 -12.03
CA PRO A 48 4.85 -9.75 -11.21
C PRO A 48 5.52 -8.44 -10.73
N LEU A 49 5.15 -7.93 -9.55
CA LEU A 49 6.03 -7.01 -8.85
C LEU A 49 7.25 -7.82 -8.36
N PRO A 50 8.49 -7.46 -8.73
CA PRO A 50 9.65 -8.06 -8.09
C PRO A 50 9.52 -7.75 -6.59
N GLY A 51 9.65 -8.75 -5.71
CA GLY A 51 9.55 -8.59 -4.25
C GLY A 51 10.63 -7.64 -3.72
N ARG A 52 10.38 -6.34 -3.90
CA ARG A 52 11.28 -5.21 -3.70
C ARG A 52 10.43 -4.04 -3.20
N TYR A 53 11.07 -3.13 -2.48
CA TYR A 53 10.47 -1.93 -1.91
C TYR A 53 9.60 -1.16 -2.91
N VAL A 54 8.34 -0.90 -2.55
CA VAL A 54 7.51 0.08 -3.27
C VAL A 54 7.96 1.47 -2.83
N SER A 55 8.76 2.14 -3.65
CA SER A 55 9.32 3.46 -3.32
C SER A 55 8.37 4.62 -3.64
N GLU A 56 7.46 4.42 -4.58
CA GLU A 56 6.58 5.48 -5.07
C GLU A 56 5.26 4.90 -5.56
N MET A 57 4.17 5.66 -5.35
CA MET A 57 2.85 5.36 -5.88
C MET A 57 2.27 6.64 -6.45
N VAL A 58 1.83 6.58 -7.71
CA VAL A 58 1.16 7.69 -8.39
C VAL A 58 -0.26 7.24 -8.71
N VAL A 59 -1.25 8.02 -8.28
CA VAL A 59 -2.65 7.85 -8.62
C VAL A 59 -3.04 9.04 -9.49
N SER A 60 -3.41 8.78 -10.74
CA SER A 60 -3.83 9.79 -11.73
C SER A 60 -5.34 9.92 -11.80
#